data_AF-A0A0A6VQL7-F1
#
_entry.id   AF-A0A0A6VQL7-F1
#
_cell.length_a   1.000
_cell.length_b   1.000
_cell.length_c   1.000
_cell.angle_alpha   90.00
_cell.angle_beta   90.00
_cell.angle_gamma   90.00
#
_symmetry.space_group_name_H-M   'P 1'
#
loop_
_entity.id
_entity.type
_entity.pdbx_description
1 polymer ?
#
loop_
_entity_poly.entity_id
_entity_poly.type
_entity_poly.pdbx_seq_one_letter_code
_entity_poly.pdbx_strand_id
1 'polypeptide(L)'
;MNNHGDSSAGAEASRDKTTTTTPHAGTSSDQYVDKCVVPNGTTIQEELEDLRRARERARRDRESAEGVYVNTEGRLAVLDGVERDYPTTKKTYDDAYPQLRRDQDNFTDYLDCEESNLKTRLGSAAAQVHRLVEDRDRKSRQLERAFVEATKEVQQTSAPFEALNEAIKKRTAELNAWKNLTATVTAQHAELKKFRDDINKARDGGKYALAYGLLVMAKSKREEHAGGPHLVEPSKVHQEFHVAGEKLVKAQRRLASAQRDLETSKAVLAAVTKDLEEHRKTSEARLRVELVEITPADDGASSAGAGGSPPGSAGSSQDDGGPGQDGGDPPPDDDAAAAETNMKGGNGHA
;
A
#
# COMPACT_ATOMS: atom_id res chain seq x y z
N MET A 1 16.31 -12.29 -57.45
CA MET A 1 17.59 -12.55 -58.13
C MET A 1 18.68 -12.65 -57.07
N ASN A 2 19.13 -13.89 -56.87
CA ASN A 2 20.40 -14.42 -56.34
C ASN A 2 21.44 -13.46 -55.73
N ASN A 3 21.82 -13.71 -54.47
CA ASN A 3 23.11 -14.30 -54.01
C ASN A 3 23.27 -13.99 -52.50
N HIS A 4 23.30 -14.93 -51.55
CA HIS A 4 24.25 -16.03 -51.24
C HIS A 4 25.68 -15.61 -50.84
N GLY A 5 26.12 -16.19 -49.71
CA GLY A 5 27.43 -16.11 -49.04
C GLY A 5 27.24 -15.62 -47.60
N ASP A 6 27.04 -16.43 -46.56
CA ASP A 6 27.51 -17.77 -46.14
C ASP A 6 28.99 -17.88 -45.76
N SER A 7 29.23 -18.23 -44.48
CA SER A 7 30.41 -18.87 -43.84
C SER A 7 30.50 -18.42 -42.36
N SER A 8 30.03 -19.22 -41.39
CA SER A 8 30.75 -20.34 -40.69
C SER A 8 31.67 -19.83 -39.56
N ALA A 9 31.94 -20.51 -38.45
CA ALA A 9 31.44 -21.69 -37.74
C ALA A 9 32.28 -21.77 -36.44
N GLY A 10 31.76 -22.42 -35.40
CA GLY A 10 32.51 -22.72 -34.18
C GLY A 10 31.68 -23.60 -33.27
N ALA A 11 31.80 -24.91 -33.47
CA ALA A 11 31.16 -25.98 -32.72
C ALA A 11 32.19 -26.72 -31.86
N GLU A 12 31.77 -27.24 -30.71
CA GLU A 12 32.29 -28.42 -29.99
C GLU A 12 31.36 -28.61 -28.76
N ALA A 13 30.43 -29.56 -28.65
CA ALA A 13 30.46 -31.03 -28.73
C ALA A 13 31.28 -31.71 -27.62
N SER A 14 30.60 -32.31 -26.63
CA SER A 14 31.03 -33.60 -26.10
C SER A 14 29.84 -34.39 -25.53
N ARG A 15 29.73 -35.63 -26.02
CA ARG A 15 28.84 -36.72 -25.62
C ARG A 15 29.70 -37.73 -24.83
N ASP A 16 29.08 -38.40 -23.88
CA ASP A 16 29.27 -39.83 -23.57
C ASP A 16 28.08 -40.22 -22.67
N LYS A 17 27.16 -41.13 -22.99
CA LYS A 17 27.11 -42.40 -23.73
C LYS A 17 27.75 -43.59 -23.00
N THR A 18 26.85 -44.38 -22.41
CA THR A 18 26.81 -45.85 -22.33
C THR A 18 27.85 -46.61 -21.52
N THR A 19 27.36 -47.43 -20.58
CA THR A 19 27.72 -48.86 -20.56
C THR A 19 26.62 -49.75 -20.00
N THR A 20 26.21 -50.68 -20.86
CA THR A 20 25.43 -51.89 -20.67
C THR A 20 26.38 -53.05 -20.33
N THR A 21 26.08 -53.92 -19.35
CA THR A 21 26.57 -55.32 -19.27
C THR A 21 25.71 -56.11 -18.23
N THR A 22 24.78 -57.03 -18.61
CA THR A 22 24.85 -58.52 -18.74
C THR A 22 24.85 -59.30 -17.38
N PRO A 23 24.38 -60.57 -17.31
CA PRO A 23 23.35 -60.97 -16.35
C PRO A 23 23.81 -62.08 -15.38
N HIS A 24 23.09 -62.28 -14.28
CA HIS A 24 23.10 -63.58 -13.60
C HIS A 24 21.68 -64.05 -13.30
N ALA A 25 21.38 -65.20 -13.89
CA ALA A 25 20.29 -66.07 -13.52
C ALA A 25 20.46 -66.54 -12.07
N GLY A 26 19.36 -66.49 -11.32
CA GLY A 26 19.22 -66.99 -9.96
C GLY A 26 17.73 -67.14 -9.67
N THR A 27 17.20 -68.31 -10.05
CA THR A 27 15.86 -68.85 -9.81
C THR A 27 15.52 -68.97 -8.32
N SER A 28 14.19 -69.02 -8.04
CA SER A 28 13.50 -69.42 -6.80
C SER A 28 13.18 -68.25 -5.84
N SER A 29 11.95 -68.04 -5.38
CA SER A 29 10.69 -68.78 -5.52
C SER A 29 9.51 -67.84 -5.21
N ASP A 30 8.41 -68.08 -5.93
CA ASP A 30 7.02 -67.95 -5.48
C ASP A 30 6.60 -66.73 -4.66
N GLN A 31 5.84 -65.83 -5.30
CA GLN A 31 4.41 -65.62 -5.02
C GLN A 31 3.91 -64.47 -5.90
N TYR A 32 3.23 -64.81 -6.99
CA TYR A 32 1.76 -64.86 -7.11
C TYR A 32 1.14 -63.50 -7.47
N VAL A 33 0.67 -63.46 -8.73
CA VAL A 33 -0.44 -62.68 -9.32
C VAL A 33 -0.37 -61.17 -9.18
N ASP A 34 -0.01 -60.47 -10.25
CA ASP A 34 -0.88 -60.19 -11.41
C ASP A 34 -2.27 -59.71 -11.00
N LYS A 35 -2.43 -58.43 -11.30
CA LYS A 35 -3.64 -57.82 -11.81
C LYS A 35 -4.80 -57.60 -10.84
N CYS A 36 -5.27 -56.38 -11.05
CA CYS A 36 -6.66 -56.09 -11.30
C CYS A 36 -7.50 -55.81 -10.06
N VAL A 37 -8.26 -54.73 -10.26
CA VAL A 37 -9.69 -54.73 -9.95
C VAL A 37 -9.93 -54.46 -8.47
N VAL A 38 -9.94 -53.17 -8.16
CA VAL A 38 -11.16 -52.34 -8.15
C VAL A 38 -11.87 -52.50 -6.80
N PRO A 39 -11.90 -51.41 -6.01
CA PRO A 39 -12.51 -51.39 -4.69
C PRO A 39 -14.04 -51.43 -4.79
N ASN A 40 -14.66 -52.29 -3.98
CA ASN A 40 -16.10 -52.25 -3.74
C ASN A 40 -16.41 -51.53 -2.43
N GLY A 41 -17.36 -50.60 -2.50
CA GLY A 41 -18.39 -50.51 -1.49
C GLY A 41 -18.20 -49.47 -0.39
N THR A 42 -17.76 -48.26 -0.74
CA THR A 42 -18.22 -47.05 -0.02
C THR A 42 -19.75 -47.02 -0.13
N THR A 43 -20.48 -46.82 0.98
CA THR A 43 -21.93 -46.64 0.87
C THR A 43 -22.17 -45.41 0.01
N ILE A 44 -23.05 -45.51 -0.99
CA ILE A 44 -23.30 -44.46 -1.99
C ILE A 44 -23.46 -43.06 -1.35
N GLN A 45 -24.06 -42.99 -0.17
CA GLN A 45 -24.25 -41.74 0.58
C GLN A 45 -22.97 -41.07 1.10
N GLU A 46 -21.98 -41.84 1.56
CA GLU A 46 -20.71 -41.29 2.04
C GLU A 46 -19.81 -40.89 0.90
N GLU A 47 -19.80 -41.68 -0.17
CA GLU A 47 -19.16 -41.30 -1.43
C GLU A 47 -19.78 -39.99 -1.94
N LEU A 48 -21.10 -39.84 -1.86
CA LEU A 48 -21.79 -38.60 -2.22
C LEU A 48 -21.40 -37.42 -1.33
N GLU A 49 -21.29 -37.58 -0.01
CA GLU A 49 -20.88 -36.50 0.88
C GLU A 49 -19.41 -36.11 0.70
N ASP A 50 -18.52 -37.07 0.54
CA ASP A 50 -17.11 -36.78 0.30
C ASP A 50 -16.89 -36.16 -1.07
N LEU A 51 -17.62 -36.62 -2.09
CA LEU A 51 -17.64 -35.97 -3.40
C LEU A 51 -18.21 -34.55 -3.30
N ARG A 52 -19.21 -34.28 -2.45
CA ARG A 52 -19.73 -32.91 -2.22
C ARG A 52 -18.70 -32.02 -1.53
N ARG A 53 -18.05 -32.49 -0.45
CA ARG A 53 -17.00 -31.72 0.26
C ARG A 53 -15.75 -31.53 -0.60
N ALA A 54 -15.37 -32.53 -1.39
CA ALA A 54 -14.28 -32.44 -2.34
C ALA A 54 -14.64 -31.45 -3.46
N ARG A 55 -15.88 -31.48 -3.97
CA ARG A 55 -16.39 -30.51 -4.95
C ARG A 55 -16.37 -29.08 -4.39
N GLU A 56 -16.79 -28.85 -3.15
CA GLU A 56 -16.76 -27.51 -2.55
C GLU A 56 -15.34 -26.98 -2.30
N ARG A 57 -14.41 -27.85 -1.87
CA ARG A 57 -12.99 -27.50 -1.75
C ARG A 57 -12.40 -27.18 -3.11
N ALA A 58 -12.58 -28.06 -4.10
CA ALA A 58 -12.15 -27.81 -5.46
C ALA A 58 -12.78 -26.55 -6.07
N ARG A 59 -14.03 -26.21 -5.72
CA ARG A 59 -14.67 -24.95 -6.12
C ARG A 59 -13.97 -23.74 -5.51
N ARG A 60 -13.71 -23.75 -4.20
CA ARG A 60 -13.00 -22.66 -3.50
C ARG A 60 -11.56 -22.50 -3.98
N ASP A 61 -10.86 -23.60 -4.19
CA ASP A 61 -9.48 -23.59 -4.72
C ASP A 61 -9.46 -23.04 -6.16
N ARG A 62 -10.45 -23.41 -6.99
CA ARG A 62 -10.64 -22.82 -8.32
C ARG A 62 -10.96 -21.33 -8.24
N GLU A 63 -11.89 -20.91 -7.39
CA GLU A 63 -12.23 -19.49 -7.20
C GLU A 63 -11.00 -18.68 -6.74
N SER A 64 -10.20 -19.24 -5.83
CA SER A 64 -8.95 -18.62 -5.38
C SER A 64 -7.90 -18.55 -6.49
N ALA A 65 -7.72 -19.63 -7.25
CA ALA A 65 -6.78 -19.67 -8.36
C ALA A 65 -7.19 -18.72 -9.50
N GLU A 66 -8.49 -18.64 -9.81
CA GLU A 66 -9.05 -17.68 -10.75
C GLU A 66 -8.81 -16.24 -10.29
N GLY A 67 -9.01 -15.95 -9.00
CA GLY A 67 -8.70 -14.64 -8.43
C GLY A 67 -7.22 -14.27 -8.55
N VAL A 68 -6.31 -15.23 -8.34
CA VAL A 68 -4.87 -15.03 -8.55
C VAL A 68 -4.54 -14.84 -10.04
N TYR A 69 -5.17 -15.61 -10.93
CA TYR A 69 -5.00 -15.49 -12.37
C TYR A 69 -5.43 -14.11 -12.88
N VAL A 70 -6.65 -13.66 -12.55
CA VAL A 70 -7.17 -12.34 -12.95
C VAL A 70 -6.29 -11.21 -12.40
N ASN A 71 -5.82 -11.32 -11.15
CA ASN A 71 -4.89 -10.34 -10.59
C ASN A 71 -3.57 -10.30 -11.38
N THR A 72 -3.01 -11.47 -11.70
CA THR A 72 -1.74 -11.58 -12.42
C THR A 72 -1.88 -11.12 -13.87
N GLU A 73 -2.96 -11.46 -14.56
CA GLU A 73 -3.29 -11.00 -15.90
C GLU A 73 -3.49 -9.48 -15.93
N GLY A 74 -4.21 -8.92 -14.95
CA GLY A 74 -4.35 -7.48 -14.78
C GLY A 74 -3.00 -6.77 -14.58
N ARG A 75 -2.10 -7.35 -13.77
CA ARG A 75 -0.73 -6.83 -13.60
C ARG A 75 0.09 -6.93 -14.88
N LEU A 76 -0.04 -8.02 -15.63
CA LEU A 76 0.66 -8.22 -16.90
C LEU A 76 0.18 -7.21 -17.94
N ALA A 77 -1.12 -7.01 -18.09
CA ALA A 77 -1.68 -6.01 -19.00
C ALA A 77 -1.22 -4.57 -18.67
N VAL A 78 -1.10 -4.24 -17.37
CA VAL A 78 -0.53 -2.95 -16.94
C VAL A 78 0.94 -2.85 -17.32
N LEU A 79 1.74 -3.90 -17.10
CA LEU A 79 3.16 -3.90 -17.44
C LEU A 79 3.39 -3.82 -18.96
N ASP A 80 2.61 -4.55 -19.77
CA ASP A 80 2.65 -4.46 -21.23
C ASP A 80 2.29 -3.05 -21.71
N GLY A 81 1.31 -2.40 -21.08
CA GLY A 81 0.97 -1.01 -21.33
C GLY A 81 2.13 -0.06 -21.04
N VAL A 82 2.78 -0.23 -19.89
CA VAL A 82 3.96 0.56 -19.50
C VAL A 82 5.11 0.32 -20.48
N GLU A 83 5.41 -0.93 -20.85
CA GLU A 83 6.48 -1.27 -21.79
C GLU A 83 6.24 -0.65 -23.18
N ARG A 84 4.99 -0.69 -23.66
CA ARG A 84 4.61 -0.09 -24.94
C ARG A 84 4.77 1.44 -24.93
N ASP A 85 4.38 2.09 -23.84
CA ASP A 85 4.33 3.55 -23.77
C ASP A 85 5.71 4.15 -23.39
N TYR A 86 6.57 3.36 -22.71
CA TYR A 86 7.87 3.78 -22.21
C TYR A 86 8.82 4.37 -23.27
N PRO A 87 9.01 3.81 -24.48
CA PRO A 87 9.90 4.40 -25.49
C PRO A 87 9.47 5.82 -25.91
N THR A 88 8.16 6.05 -26.02
CA THR A 88 7.61 7.35 -26.38
C THR A 88 7.79 8.34 -25.23
N THR A 89 7.43 7.96 -24.00
CA THR A 89 7.63 8.79 -22.81
C THR A 89 9.10 9.13 -22.59
N LYS A 90 9.99 8.13 -22.74
CA LYS A 90 11.44 8.32 -22.63
C LYS A 90 11.95 9.28 -23.68
N LYS A 91 11.52 9.15 -24.95
CA LYS A 91 11.92 10.09 -26.01
C LYS A 91 11.45 11.51 -25.71
N THR A 92 10.18 11.70 -25.32
CA THR A 92 9.66 13.03 -24.94
C THR A 92 10.44 13.63 -23.78
N TYR A 93 10.81 12.82 -22.79
CA TYR A 93 11.65 13.26 -21.68
C TYR A 93 13.06 13.63 -22.15
N ASP A 94 13.70 12.76 -22.93
CA ASP A 94 15.06 12.96 -23.46
C ASP A 94 15.14 14.22 -24.35
N ASP A 95 14.06 14.55 -25.08
CA ASP A 95 13.96 15.76 -25.91
C ASP A 95 13.71 17.03 -25.07
N ALA A 96 12.88 16.95 -24.03
CA ALA A 96 12.52 18.09 -23.19
C ALA A 96 13.58 18.43 -22.13
N TYR A 97 14.31 17.42 -21.63
CA TYR A 97 15.25 17.57 -20.52
C TYR A 97 16.40 18.56 -20.80
N PRO A 98 17.05 18.55 -21.98
CA PRO A 98 18.11 19.51 -22.29
C PRO A 98 17.60 20.95 -22.31
N GLN A 99 16.38 21.17 -22.79
CA GLN A 99 15.77 22.50 -22.81
C GLN A 99 15.45 22.96 -21.39
N LEU A 100 14.81 22.12 -20.59
CA LEU A 100 14.56 22.41 -19.17
C LEU A 100 15.85 22.73 -18.41
N ARG A 101 16.94 22.01 -18.68
CA ARG A 101 18.24 22.27 -18.06
C ARG A 101 18.79 23.64 -18.46
N ARG A 102 18.73 24.00 -19.74
CA ARG A 102 19.15 25.34 -20.21
C ARG A 102 18.29 26.44 -19.59
N ASP A 103 16.98 26.22 -19.52
CA ASP A 103 16.06 27.19 -18.93
C ASP A 103 16.33 27.35 -17.41
N GLN A 104 16.69 26.27 -16.72
CA GLN A 104 17.16 26.32 -15.33
C GLN A 104 18.46 27.10 -15.17
N ASP A 105 19.48 26.82 -15.99
CA ASP A 105 20.76 27.53 -15.95
C ASP A 105 20.55 29.04 -16.22
N ASN A 106 19.79 29.39 -17.27
CA ASN A 106 19.44 30.78 -17.60
C ASN A 106 18.66 31.47 -16.46
N PHE A 107 17.75 30.75 -15.81
CA PHE A 107 16.97 31.29 -14.71
C PHE A 107 17.83 31.50 -13.45
N THR A 108 18.78 30.60 -13.17
CA THR A 108 19.77 30.78 -12.09
C THR A 108 20.64 32.01 -12.34
N ASP A 109 21.18 32.17 -13.55
CA ASP A 109 21.98 33.35 -13.90
C ASP A 109 21.19 34.65 -13.74
N TYR A 110 19.91 34.65 -14.15
CA TYR A 110 18.99 35.77 -13.95
C TYR A 110 18.77 36.07 -12.47
N LEU A 111 18.51 35.05 -11.64
CA LEU A 111 18.31 35.21 -10.20
C LEU A 111 19.55 35.80 -9.51
N ASP A 112 20.74 35.31 -9.83
CA ASP A 112 21.99 35.79 -9.24
C ASP A 112 22.26 37.26 -9.60
N CYS A 113 22.00 37.65 -10.87
CA CYS A 113 22.13 39.03 -11.33
C CYS A 113 21.13 39.96 -10.65
N GLU A 114 19.85 39.58 -10.62
CA GLU A 114 18.79 40.39 -10.01
C GLU A 114 18.92 40.48 -8.49
N GLU A 115 19.31 39.40 -7.81
CA GLU A 115 19.54 39.43 -6.36
C GLU A 115 20.61 40.46 -6.01
N SER A 116 21.75 40.44 -6.71
CA SER A 116 22.83 41.42 -6.50
C SER A 116 22.37 42.86 -6.74
N ASN A 117 21.63 43.10 -7.83
CA ASN A 117 21.12 44.43 -8.19
C ASN A 117 20.09 44.95 -7.16
N LEU A 118 19.13 44.11 -6.78
CA LEU A 118 18.08 44.48 -5.83
C LEU A 118 18.63 44.65 -4.41
N LYS A 119 19.58 43.82 -3.98
CA LYS A 119 20.26 43.96 -2.69
C LYS A 119 21.02 45.28 -2.59
N THR A 120 21.67 45.70 -3.69
CA THR A 120 22.33 47.01 -3.77
C THR A 120 21.32 48.15 -3.63
N ARG A 121 20.16 48.05 -4.28
CA ARG A 121 19.09 49.07 -4.22
C ARG A 121 18.37 49.13 -2.87
N LEU A 122 18.17 47.98 -2.22
CA LEU A 122 17.52 47.88 -0.91
C LEU A 122 18.45 48.26 0.25
N GLY A 123 19.77 48.12 0.08
CA GLY A 123 20.74 48.43 1.11
C GLY A 123 20.52 47.60 2.38
N SER A 124 20.47 48.26 3.53
CA SER A 124 20.25 47.60 4.83
C SER A 124 18.86 46.95 4.98
N ALA A 125 17.87 47.40 4.19
CA ALA A 125 16.52 46.84 4.21
C ALA A 125 16.46 45.41 3.64
N ALA A 126 17.44 45.01 2.82
CA ALA A 126 17.53 43.64 2.29
C ALA A 126 17.60 42.58 3.41
N ALA A 127 18.24 42.88 4.53
CA ALA A 127 18.31 41.97 5.67
C ALA A 127 16.93 41.72 6.32
N GLN A 128 16.05 42.72 6.31
CA GLN A 128 14.68 42.59 6.80
C GLN A 128 13.85 41.71 5.86
N VAL A 129 13.99 41.89 4.54
CA VAL A 129 13.35 41.02 3.53
C VAL A 129 13.76 39.57 3.72
N HIS A 130 15.07 39.29 3.80
CA HIS A 130 15.57 37.92 4.03
C HIS A 130 14.99 37.32 5.30
N ARG A 131 14.94 38.08 6.40
CA ARG A 131 14.38 37.60 7.66
C ARG A 131 12.90 37.21 7.54
N LEU A 132 12.07 38.02 6.87
CA LEU A 132 10.64 37.70 6.70
C LEU A 132 10.43 36.43 5.87
N VAL A 133 11.19 36.28 4.79
CA VAL A 133 11.18 35.06 3.95
C VAL A 133 11.63 33.85 4.77
N GLU A 134 12.74 33.96 5.50
CA GLU A 134 13.25 32.89 6.36
C GLU A 134 12.27 32.50 7.47
N ASP A 135 11.61 33.45 8.10
CA ASP A 135 10.63 33.21 9.16
C ASP A 135 9.41 32.46 8.60
N ARG A 136 8.91 32.86 7.41
CA ARG A 136 7.83 32.15 6.70
C ARG A 136 8.24 30.72 6.31
N ASP A 137 9.43 30.52 5.77
CA ASP A 137 9.91 29.20 5.37
C ASP A 137 10.24 28.30 6.57
N ARG A 138 10.71 28.88 7.67
CA ARG A 138 10.87 28.18 8.95
C ARG A 138 9.52 27.70 9.47
N LYS A 139 8.48 28.54 9.41
CA LYS A 139 7.13 28.16 9.84
C LYS A 139 6.53 27.07 8.95
N SER A 140 6.69 27.15 7.63
CA SER A 140 6.31 26.08 6.70
C SER A 140 6.96 24.75 7.07
N ARG A 141 8.29 24.73 7.23
CA ARG A 141 9.03 23.50 7.60
C ARG A 141 8.62 22.96 8.97
N GLN A 142 8.31 23.83 9.93
CA GLN A 142 7.83 23.41 11.24
C GLN A 142 6.46 22.71 11.14
N LEU A 143 5.52 23.28 10.39
CA LEU A 143 4.18 22.72 10.20
C LEU A 143 4.22 21.40 9.41
N GLU A 144 5.08 21.30 8.40
CA GLU A 144 5.28 20.06 7.63
C GLU A 144 5.87 18.94 8.49
N ARG A 145 6.86 19.25 9.34
CA ARG A 145 7.39 18.27 10.30
C ARG A 145 6.31 17.82 11.29
N ALA A 146 5.55 18.75 11.86
CA ALA A 146 4.45 18.44 12.76
C ALA A 146 3.39 17.55 12.08
N PHE A 147 3.09 17.78 10.80
CA PHE A 147 2.16 16.96 10.03
C PHE A 147 2.68 15.52 9.86
N VAL A 148 3.96 15.37 9.53
CA VAL A 148 4.60 14.04 9.40
C VAL A 148 4.61 13.31 10.75
N GLU A 149 4.95 14.00 11.84
CA GLU A 149 4.93 13.44 13.19
C GLU A 149 3.51 13.00 13.61
N ALA A 150 2.50 13.84 13.41
CA ALA A 150 1.11 13.50 13.72
C ALA A 150 0.59 12.33 12.87
N THR A 151 0.98 12.26 11.60
CA THR A 151 0.65 11.13 10.71
C THR A 151 1.25 9.83 11.22
N LYS A 152 2.53 9.87 11.63
CA LYS A 152 3.22 8.72 12.23
C LYS A 152 2.56 8.29 13.54
N GLU A 153 2.14 9.24 14.36
CA GLU A 153 1.46 8.96 15.63
C GLU A 153 0.12 8.24 15.41
N VAL A 154 -0.69 8.68 14.44
CA VAL A 154 -1.93 7.97 14.05
C VAL A 154 -1.65 6.54 13.59
N GLN A 155 -0.59 6.32 12.81
CA GLN A 155 -0.19 4.97 12.39
C GLN A 155 0.27 4.11 13.57
N GLN A 156 0.98 4.69 14.53
CA GLN A 156 1.45 3.99 15.72
C GLN A 156 0.32 3.63 16.69
N THR A 157 -0.75 4.44 16.74
CA THR A 157 -1.93 4.17 17.59
C THR A 157 -2.99 3.32 16.90
N SER A 158 -3.03 3.26 15.56
CA SER A 158 -3.99 2.42 14.83
C SER A 158 -3.69 0.92 14.94
N ALA A 159 -2.42 0.52 14.79
CA ALA A 159 -2.01 -0.89 14.88
C ALA A 159 -2.39 -1.58 16.22
N PRO A 160 -2.11 -1.00 17.42
CA PRO A 160 -2.54 -1.60 18.67
C PRO A 160 -4.06 -1.59 18.85
N PHE A 161 -4.78 -0.59 18.33
CA PHE A 161 -6.24 -0.56 18.33
C PHE A 161 -6.81 -1.75 17.53
N GLU A 162 -6.33 -1.98 16.31
CA GLU A 162 -6.76 -3.11 15.47
C GLU A 162 -6.44 -4.46 16.13
N ALA A 163 -5.23 -4.61 16.68
CA ALA A 163 -4.83 -5.83 17.39
C ALA A 163 -5.71 -6.11 18.62
N LEU A 164 -6.07 -5.08 19.40
CA LEU A 164 -6.97 -5.20 20.54
C LEU A 164 -8.41 -5.54 20.12
N ASN A 165 -8.87 -5.00 18.99
CA ASN A 165 -10.19 -5.30 18.45
C ASN A 165 -10.29 -6.79 18.05
N GLU A 166 -9.28 -7.33 17.37
CA GLU A 166 -9.19 -8.76 17.06
C GLU A 166 -9.08 -9.63 18.31
N ALA A 167 -8.32 -9.18 19.32
CA ALA A 167 -8.25 -9.88 20.60
C ALA A 167 -9.62 -9.94 21.30
N ILE A 168 -10.43 -8.88 21.26
CA ILE A 168 -11.79 -8.87 21.81
C ILE A 168 -12.71 -9.84 21.07
N LYS A 169 -12.63 -9.92 19.73
CA LYS A 169 -13.40 -10.91 18.96
C LYS A 169 -13.07 -12.33 19.43
N LYS A 170 -11.78 -12.66 19.58
CA LYS A 170 -11.33 -13.97 20.10
C LYS A 170 -11.84 -14.24 21.51
N ARG A 171 -11.69 -13.28 22.44
CA ARG A 171 -12.18 -13.42 23.83
C ARG A 171 -13.70 -13.51 23.94
N THR A 172 -14.42 -12.83 23.06
CA THR A 172 -15.88 -12.92 22.98
C THR A 172 -16.31 -14.30 22.49
N ALA A 173 -15.62 -14.86 21.49
CA ALA A 173 -15.85 -16.22 21.03
C ALA A 173 -15.56 -17.25 22.14
N GLU A 174 -14.45 -17.10 22.88
CA GLU A 174 -14.13 -17.93 24.05
C GLU A 174 -15.25 -17.88 25.11
N LEU A 175 -15.71 -16.69 25.50
CA LEU A 175 -16.79 -16.54 26.48
C LEU A 175 -18.11 -17.17 25.98
N ASN A 176 -18.42 -17.01 24.69
CA ASN A 176 -19.61 -17.62 24.09
C ASN A 176 -19.51 -19.16 24.04
N ALA A 177 -18.32 -19.72 23.85
CA ALA A 177 -18.09 -21.16 23.95
C ALA A 177 -18.36 -21.67 25.38
N TRP A 178 -17.99 -20.91 26.41
CA TRP A 178 -18.34 -21.25 27.80
C TRP A 178 -19.83 -21.09 28.12
N LYS A 179 -20.52 -20.08 27.57
CA LYS A 179 -21.98 -19.93 27.72
C LYS A 179 -22.73 -21.12 27.11
N ASN A 180 -22.21 -21.65 26.01
CA ASN A 180 -22.79 -22.76 25.27
C ASN A 180 -22.08 -24.09 25.55
N LEU A 181 -21.41 -24.23 26.71
CA LEU A 181 -20.52 -25.36 27.02
C LEU A 181 -21.15 -26.71 26.71
N THR A 182 -22.40 -26.95 27.12
CA THR A 182 -23.10 -28.21 26.84
C THR A 182 -23.25 -28.48 25.35
N ALA A 183 -23.66 -27.48 24.57
CA ALA A 183 -23.80 -27.60 23.12
C ALA A 183 -22.44 -27.79 22.45
N THR A 184 -21.40 -27.07 22.91
CA THR A 184 -20.04 -27.18 22.39
C THR A 184 -19.42 -28.54 22.70
N VAL A 185 -19.56 -29.05 23.93
CA VAL A 185 -19.09 -30.38 24.34
C VAL A 185 -19.87 -31.47 23.62
N THR A 186 -21.19 -31.31 23.44
CA THR A 186 -22.02 -32.25 22.67
C THR A 186 -21.60 -32.28 21.19
N ALA A 187 -21.35 -31.12 20.59
CA ALA A 187 -20.85 -31.02 19.22
C ALA A 187 -19.47 -31.68 19.07
N GLN A 188 -18.54 -31.42 20.00
CA GLN A 188 -17.23 -32.08 20.03
C GLN A 188 -17.36 -33.59 20.21
N HIS A 189 -18.24 -34.07 21.10
CA HIS A 189 -18.52 -35.50 21.25
C HIS A 189 -19.10 -36.10 19.98
N ALA A 190 -20.02 -35.41 19.32
CA ALA A 190 -20.61 -35.85 18.06
C ALA A 190 -19.55 -35.92 16.94
N GLU A 191 -18.65 -34.93 16.86
CA GLU A 191 -17.53 -34.93 15.91
C GLU A 191 -16.52 -36.03 16.19
N LEU A 192 -16.10 -36.22 17.44
CA LEU A 192 -15.18 -37.30 17.83
C LEU A 192 -15.81 -38.68 17.61
N LYS A 193 -17.10 -38.83 17.92
CA LYS A 193 -17.84 -40.06 17.66
C LYS A 193 -17.92 -40.32 16.16
N LYS A 194 -18.29 -39.32 15.36
CA LYS A 194 -18.31 -39.42 13.90
C LYS A 194 -16.93 -39.80 13.36
N PHE A 195 -15.86 -39.17 13.84
CA PHE A 195 -14.50 -39.50 13.42
C PHE A 195 -14.10 -40.94 13.77
N ARG A 196 -14.48 -41.41 14.96
CA ARG A 196 -14.28 -42.80 15.37
C ARG A 196 -15.09 -43.76 14.50
N ASP A 197 -16.34 -43.44 14.23
CA ASP A 197 -17.24 -44.25 13.41
C ASP A 197 -16.73 -44.31 11.97
N ASP A 198 -16.23 -43.19 11.42
CA ASP A 198 -15.59 -43.12 10.09
C ASP A 198 -14.31 -43.97 10.02
N ILE A 199 -13.47 -43.95 11.06
CA ILE A 199 -12.27 -44.82 11.17
C ILE A 199 -12.68 -46.29 11.24
N ASN A 200 -13.63 -46.64 12.11
CA ASN A 200 -14.10 -48.01 12.27
C ASN A 200 -14.74 -48.52 10.97
N LYS A 201 -15.55 -47.69 10.31
CA LYS A 201 -16.18 -48.03 9.04
C LYS A 201 -15.15 -48.26 7.94
N ALA A 202 -14.13 -47.41 7.84
CA ALA A 202 -13.03 -47.60 6.90
C ALA A 202 -12.25 -48.89 7.19
N ARG A 203 -12.02 -49.22 8.46
CA ARG A 203 -11.35 -50.46 8.87
C ARG A 203 -12.18 -51.71 8.57
N ASP A 204 -13.44 -51.71 8.97
CA ASP A 204 -14.35 -52.86 8.83
C ASP A 204 -14.71 -53.10 7.36
N GLY A 205 -14.60 -52.08 6.50
CA GLY A 205 -14.66 -52.19 5.04
C GLY A 205 -13.33 -52.54 4.35
N GLY A 206 -12.28 -52.91 5.09
CA GLY A 206 -10.98 -53.32 4.55
C GLY A 206 -10.11 -52.19 3.96
N LYS A 207 -10.50 -50.92 4.12
CA LYS A 207 -9.79 -49.74 3.60
C LYS A 207 -8.73 -49.24 4.60
N TYR A 208 -7.74 -50.08 4.90
CA TYR A 208 -6.76 -49.83 5.98
C TYR A 208 -5.92 -48.54 5.80
N ALA A 209 -5.57 -48.17 4.57
CA ALA A 209 -4.84 -46.94 4.29
C ALA A 209 -5.67 -45.68 4.64
N LEU A 210 -6.98 -45.70 4.37
CA LEU A 210 -7.90 -44.62 4.73
C LEU A 210 -8.10 -44.56 6.24
N ALA A 211 -8.30 -45.71 6.90
CA ALA A 211 -8.40 -45.77 8.35
C ALA A 211 -7.14 -45.20 9.02
N TYR A 212 -5.94 -45.51 8.50
CA TYR A 212 -4.68 -44.95 8.98
C TYR A 212 -4.55 -43.45 8.71
N GLY A 213 -4.90 -42.96 7.52
CA GLY A 213 -4.90 -41.54 7.20
C GLY A 213 -5.86 -40.72 8.07
N LEU A 214 -7.07 -41.24 8.33
CA LEU A 214 -8.01 -40.66 9.29
C LEU A 214 -7.44 -40.66 10.70
N LEU A 215 -6.72 -41.70 11.11
CA LEU A 215 -6.06 -41.76 12.42
C LEU A 215 -4.95 -40.71 12.58
N VAL A 216 -4.20 -40.43 11.51
CA VAL A 216 -3.18 -39.37 11.48
C VAL A 216 -3.83 -37.98 11.54
N MET A 217 -4.88 -37.72 10.75
CA MET A 217 -5.64 -36.47 10.81
C MET A 217 -6.39 -36.28 12.13
N ALA A 218 -6.79 -37.37 12.78
CA ALA A 218 -7.42 -37.33 14.09
C ALA A 218 -6.46 -36.77 15.15
N LYS A 219 -5.14 -37.00 15.03
CA LYS A 219 -4.15 -36.39 15.94
C LYS A 219 -4.15 -34.87 15.86
N SER A 220 -4.09 -34.30 14.66
CA SER A 220 -4.11 -32.84 14.49
C SER A 220 -5.44 -32.23 14.91
N LYS A 221 -6.57 -32.90 14.65
CA LYS A 221 -7.87 -32.45 15.17
C LYS A 221 -7.96 -32.52 16.69
N ARG A 222 -7.33 -33.52 17.32
CA ARG A 222 -7.25 -33.61 18.78
C ARG A 222 -6.50 -32.43 19.38
N GLU A 223 -5.46 -31.95 18.70
CA GLU A 223 -4.72 -30.74 19.07
C GLU A 223 -5.56 -29.47 18.83
N GLU A 224 -6.33 -29.40 17.74
CA GLU A 224 -7.25 -28.28 17.47
C GLU A 224 -8.36 -28.18 18.54
N HIS A 225 -8.95 -29.31 18.93
CA HIS A 225 -9.90 -29.38 20.05
C HIS A 225 -9.24 -29.15 21.41
N ALA A 226 -7.92 -29.27 21.53
CA ALA A 226 -7.21 -28.88 22.74
C ALA A 226 -7.23 -27.36 22.97
N GLY A 227 -7.59 -26.55 21.96
CA GLY A 227 -7.85 -25.10 22.12
C GLY A 227 -9.30 -24.74 22.49
N GLY A 228 -10.24 -25.68 22.46
CA GLY A 228 -11.64 -25.47 22.86
C GLY A 228 -11.83 -25.45 24.39
N PRO A 229 -13.05 -25.25 24.91
CA PRO A 229 -13.29 -25.40 26.34
C PRO A 229 -12.92 -26.82 26.74
N HIS A 230 -11.83 -26.96 27.49
CA HIS A 230 -11.39 -28.25 28.00
C HIS A 230 -12.55 -28.92 28.76
N LEU A 231 -12.57 -30.26 28.80
CA LEU A 231 -13.37 -30.98 29.79
C LEU A 231 -12.87 -30.57 31.18
N VAL A 232 -13.44 -29.49 31.72
CA VAL A 232 -13.18 -29.03 33.08
C VAL A 232 -14.11 -29.80 33.99
N GLU A 233 -13.61 -30.12 35.18
CA GLU A 233 -14.47 -30.67 36.22
C GLU A 233 -15.65 -29.72 36.44
N PRO A 234 -16.88 -30.24 36.63
CA PRO A 234 -18.08 -29.40 36.84
C PRO A 234 -17.91 -28.35 37.93
N SER A 235 -17.14 -28.66 38.98
CA SER A 235 -16.79 -27.75 40.08
C SER A 235 -15.96 -26.53 39.66
N LYS A 236 -15.23 -26.61 38.54
CA LYS A 236 -14.31 -25.56 38.04
C LYS A 236 -14.93 -24.72 36.91
N VAL A 237 -16.06 -25.15 36.33
CA VAL A 237 -16.71 -24.44 35.22
C VAL A 237 -17.05 -22.99 35.57
N HIS A 238 -17.56 -22.75 36.79
CA HIS A 238 -17.91 -21.40 37.25
C HIS A 238 -16.67 -20.50 37.33
N GLN A 239 -15.55 -21.03 37.81
CA GLN A 239 -14.29 -20.32 37.92
C GLN A 239 -13.72 -19.96 36.53
N GLU A 240 -13.70 -20.91 35.59
CA GLU A 240 -13.22 -20.67 34.22
C GLU A 240 -14.10 -19.66 33.47
N PHE A 241 -15.42 -19.74 33.63
CA PHE A 241 -16.36 -18.76 33.08
C PHE A 241 -16.09 -17.35 33.62
N HIS A 242 -15.89 -17.22 34.93
CA HIS A 242 -15.56 -15.95 35.57
C HIS A 242 -14.23 -15.38 35.04
N VAL A 243 -13.18 -16.22 34.96
CA VAL A 243 -11.87 -15.83 34.42
C VAL A 243 -11.96 -15.38 32.96
N ALA A 244 -12.75 -16.07 32.12
CA ALA A 244 -13.00 -15.65 30.75
C ALA A 244 -13.71 -14.28 30.68
N GLY A 245 -14.70 -14.07 31.56
CA GLY A 245 -15.38 -12.78 31.71
C GLY A 245 -14.44 -11.65 32.11
N GLU A 246 -13.58 -11.85 33.12
CA GLU A 246 -12.59 -10.86 33.55
C GLU A 246 -11.58 -10.52 32.45
N LYS A 247 -11.11 -11.53 31.70
CA LYS A 247 -10.21 -11.34 30.55
C LYS A 247 -10.89 -10.47 29.47
N LEU A 248 -12.16 -10.70 29.18
CA LEU A 248 -12.92 -9.90 28.23
C LEU A 248 -13.08 -8.45 28.71
N VAL A 249 -13.48 -8.23 29.98
CA VAL A 249 -13.63 -6.89 30.56
C VAL A 249 -12.30 -6.13 30.54
N LYS A 250 -11.20 -6.79 30.89
CA LYS A 250 -9.84 -6.19 30.83
C LYS A 250 -9.46 -5.82 29.39
N ALA A 251 -9.79 -6.65 28.41
CA ALA A 251 -9.56 -6.36 26.99
C ALA A 251 -10.40 -5.17 26.50
N GLN A 252 -11.69 -5.11 26.88
CA GLN A 252 -12.58 -3.99 26.56
C GLN A 252 -12.09 -2.66 27.13
N ARG A 253 -11.62 -2.64 28.38
CA ARG A 253 -11.02 -1.43 28.98
C ARG A 253 -9.78 -0.96 28.21
N ARG A 254 -8.93 -1.90 27.76
CA ARG A 254 -7.76 -1.59 26.94
C ARG A 254 -8.15 -1.05 25.57
N LEU A 255 -9.15 -1.63 24.91
CA LEU A 255 -9.67 -1.13 23.64
C LEU A 255 -10.22 0.30 23.79
N ALA A 256 -11.00 0.56 24.85
CA ALA A 256 -11.52 1.90 25.10
C ALA A 256 -10.41 2.93 25.34
N SER A 257 -9.30 2.54 25.99
CA SER A 257 -8.12 3.40 26.10
C SER A 257 -7.48 3.66 24.74
N ALA A 258 -7.18 2.60 23.99
CA ALA A 258 -6.54 2.70 22.67
C ALA A 258 -7.40 3.49 21.66
N GLN A 259 -8.72 3.40 21.77
CA GLN A 259 -9.64 4.19 20.97
C GLN A 259 -9.53 5.68 21.29
N ARG A 260 -9.47 6.06 22.58
CA ARG A 260 -9.26 7.46 22.97
C ARG A 260 -7.91 7.99 22.50
N ASP A 261 -6.87 7.17 22.59
CA ASP A 261 -5.53 7.54 22.12
C ASP A 261 -5.55 7.78 20.60
N LEU A 262 -6.18 6.87 19.82
CA LEU A 262 -6.35 7.03 18.38
C LEU A 262 -7.20 8.25 18.00
N GLU A 263 -8.30 8.51 18.70
CA GLU A 263 -9.13 9.70 18.50
C GLU A 263 -8.34 10.99 18.81
N THR A 264 -7.52 10.97 19.86
CA THR A 264 -6.64 12.09 20.22
C THR A 264 -5.62 12.35 19.13
N SER A 265 -4.88 11.34 18.67
CA SER A 265 -3.90 11.51 17.58
C SER A 265 -4.56 11.96 16.27
N LYS A 266 -5.77 11.47 15.96
CA LYS A 266 -6.54 11.95 14.79
C LYS A 266 -6.95 13.42 14.91
N ALA A 267 -7.37 13.86 16.10
CA ALA A 267 -7.69 15.26 16.35
C ALA A 267 -6.46 16.16 16.19
N VAL A 268 -5.30 15.72 16.67
CA VAL A 268 -4.01 16.41 16.47
C VAL A 268 -3.68 16.50 14.98
N LEU A 269 -3.78 15.41 14.23
CA LEU A 269 -3.55 15.42 12.78
C LEU A 269 -4.48 16.39 12.07
N ALA A 270 -5.77 16.41 12.42
CA ALA A 270 -6.74 17.32 11.82
C ALA A 270 -6.41 18.79 12.11
N ALA A 271 -6.01 19.11 13.35
CA ALA A 271 -5.59 20.46 13.73
C ALA A 271 -4.34 20.90 12.96
N VAL A 272 -3.30 20.07 12.92
CA VAL A 272 -2.05 20.38 12.20
C VAL A 272 -2.28 20.49 10.68
N THR A 273 -3.16 19.66 10.12
CA THR A 273 -3.54 19.73 8.71
C THR A 273 -4.20 21.07 8.41
N LYS A 274 -5.14 21.51 9.26
CA LYS A 274 -5.79 22.81 9.12
C LYS A 274 -4.78 23.95 9.20
N ASP A 275 -3.88 23.93 10.17
CA ASP A 275 -2.84 24.96 10.33
C ASP A 275 -1.89 25.03 9.12
N LEU A 276 -1.50 23.87 8.59
CA LEU A 276 -0.66 23.78 7.40
C LEU A 276 -1.38 24.32 6.15
N GLU A 277 -2.64 23.96 5.96
CA GLU A 277 -3.45 24.47 4.85
C GLU A 277 -3.69 25.98 4.96
N GLU A 278 -4.01 26.49 6.14
CA GLU A 278 -4.22 27.91 6.38
C GLU A 278 -2.92 28.69 6.13
N HIS A 279 -1.78 28.18 6.60
CA HIS A 279 -0.48 28.76 6.30
C HIS A 279 -0.19 28.77 4.80
N ARG A 280 -0.43 27.66 4.09
CA ARG A 280 -0.24 27.59 2.62
C ARG A 280 -1.12 28.58 1.87
N LYS A 281 -2.38 28.75 2.29
CA LYS A 281 -3.33 29.67 1.65
C LYS A 281 -2.99 31.15 1.89
N THR A 282 -2.47 31.49 3.07
CA THR A 282 -2.39 32.90 3.50
C THR A 282 -0.98 33.44 3.68
N SER A 283 0.04 32.61 3.89
CA SER A 283 1.40 33.07 4.22
C SER A 283 2.04 33.90 3.12
N GLU A 284 1.83 33.54 1.85
CA GLU A 284 2.41 34.29 0.73
C GLU A 284 1.73 35.65 0.58
N ALA A 285 0.40 35.71 0.68
CA ALA A 285 -0.33 36.98 0.60
C ALA A 285 0.08 37.92 1.75
N ARG A 286 0.22 37.40 2.97
CA ARG A 286 0.71 38.16 4.13
C ARG A 286 2.14 38.64 3.92
N LEU A 287 3.04 37.77 3.47
CA LEU A 287 4.42 38.12 3.16
C LEU A 287 4.49 39.24 2.11
N ARG A 288 3.70 39.17 1.03
CA ARG A 288 3.64 40.22 0.00
C ARG A 288 3.23 41.57 0.59
N VAL A 289 2.24 41.60 1.49
CA VAL A 289 1.83 42.84 2.17
C VAL A 289 2.97 43.38 3.05
N GLU A 290 3.58 42.54 3.88
CA GLU A 290 4.70 42.92 4.75
C GLU A 290 5.92 43.43 3.96
N LEU A 291 6.19 42.85 2.79
CA LEU A 291 7.30 43.26 1.92
C LEU A 291 7.05 44.62 1.24
N VAL A 292 5.81 44.97 0.92
CA VAL A 292 5.45 46.27 0.32
C VAL A 292 5.70 47.43 1.30
N GLU A 293 5.62 47.18 2.60
CA GLU A 293 5.84 48.18 3.64
C GLU A 293 7.33 48.48 3.89
N ILE A 294 8.25 47.66 3.35
CA ILE A 294 9.69 47.87 3.49
C ILE A 294 10.14 48.95 2.50
N THR A 295 10.64 50.06 3.05
CA THR A 295 11.24 51.13 2.25
C THR A 295 12.75 50.93 2.12
N PRO A 296 13.35 51.23 0.94
CA PRO A 296 14.80 51.25 0.80
C PRO A 296 15.40 52.23 1.81
N ALA A 297 16.58 51.92 2.36
CA ALA A 297 17.27 52.88 3.20
C ALA A 297 17.54 54.15 2.39
N ASP A 298 17.07 55.30 2.89
CA ASP A 298 17.56 56.60 2.42
C ASP A 298 19.04 56.64 2.78
N ASP A 299 19.90 56.25 1.84
CA ASP A 299 21.31 56.53 1.91
C ASP A 299 21.44 58.05 1.97
N GLY A 300 21.65 58.57 3.17
CA GLY A 300 21.82 59.99 3.48
C GLY A 300 23.08 60.58 2.82
N ALA A 301 23.14 60.57 1.49
CA ALA A 301 24.08 61.29 0.68
C ALA A 301 23.59 62.74 0.51
N SER A 302 23.79 63.50 1.59
CA SER A 302 24.49 64.78 1.56
C SER A 302 24.21 65.69 0.34
N SER A 303 23.17 66.50 0.40
CA SER A 303 23.07 67.74 -0.36
C SER A 303 23.77 68.89 0.39
N ALA A 304 25.09 68.83 0.47
CA ALA A 304 25.93 69.96 0.87
C ALA A 304 27.00 70.24 -0.20
N GLY A 305 26.63 71.13 -1.14
CA GLY A 305 27.50 72.17 -1.71
C GLY A 305 28.61 71.80 -2.71
N ALA A 306 28.40 72.20 -3.97
CA ALA A 306 29.32 72.87 -4.92
C ALA A 306 28.94 72.44 -6.35
N GLY A 307 28.46 73.28 -7.26
CA GLY A 307 29.15 74.47 -7.73
C GLY A 307 30.09 74.08 -8.88
N GLY A 308 29.56 73.88 -10.09
CA GLY A 308 30.38 73.57 -11.26
C GLY A 308 29.56 73.34 -12.53
N SER A 309 29.37 74.40 -13.33
CA SER A 309 28.85 74.34 -14.69
C SER A 309 29.78 73.56 -15.63
N PRO A 310 29.24 72.83 -16.62
CA PRO A 310 29.96 72.54 -17.86
C PRO A 310 29.36 73.33 -19.04
N PRO A 311 30.18 73.90 -19.95
CA PRO A 311 29.70 74.42 -21.22
C PRO A 311 29.65 73.32 -22.30
N GLY A 312 28.59 73.41 -23.11
CA GLY A 312 28.35 72.91 -24.48
C GLY A 312 29.24 71.84 -25.12
N SER A 313 28.59 70.90 -25.81
CA SER A 313 28.73 70.82 -27.27
C SER A 313 27.60 70.03 -27.92
N ALA A 314 27.16 70.51 -29.07
CA ALA A 314 26.12 69.96 -29.93
C ALA A 314 26.70 68.99 -30.97
N GLY A 315 25.83 68.11 -31.47
CA GLY A 315 26.02 67.22 -32.63
C GLY A 315 25.14 65.97 -32.45
N SER A 316 23.93 65.90 -33.03
CA SER A 316 23.66 65.34 -34.38
C SER A 316 24.28 63.94 -34.52
N SER A 317 23.58 62.83 -34.80
CA SER A 317 22.54 62.60 -35.80
C SER A 317 21.95 61.20 -35.54
N GLN A 318 20.63 61.00 -35.71
CA GLN A 318 20.02 60.06 -36.66
C GLN A 318 20.67 58.68 -36.77
N ASP A 319 19.97 57.66 -36.27
CA ASP A 319 19.83 56.43 -37.06
C ASP A 319 18.45 55.79 -36.85
N ASP A 320 17.94 55.29 -37.97
CA ASP A 320 16.60 54.76 -38.24
C ASP A 320 16.50 53.25 -38.01
N GLY A 321 15.27 52.75 -37.86
CA GLY A 321 14.89 51.34 -38.04
C GLY A 321 14.54 50.65 -36.71
N GLY A 322 13.37 50.05 -36.50
CA GLY A 322 12.35 49.52 -37.40
C GLY A 322 11.41 48.63 -36.55
N PRO A 323 10.33 48.09 -37.12
CA PRO A 323 9.06 47.87 -36.42
C PRO A 323 8.90 46.45 -35.85
N GLY A 324 7.96 46.31 -34.91
CA GLY A 324 7.53 45.01 -34.39
C GLY A 324 6.43 45.12 -33.34
N GLN A 325 5.26 45.63 -33.74
CA GLN A 325 4.01 45.32 -33.07
C GLN A 325 3.65 43.88 -33.42
N ASP A 326 3.43 43.02 -32.43
CA ASP A 326 2.48 41.93 -32.55
C ASP A 326 1.87 41.66 -31.17
N GLY A 327 0.54 41.80 -31.13
CA GLY A 327 -0.30 41.56 -29.97
C GLY A 327 -0.42 40.07 -29.70
N GLY A 328 -0.22 39.70 -28.44
CA GLY A 328 -0.69 38.43 -27.90
C GLY A 328 -1.91 38.71 -27.03
N ASP A 329 -3.08 38.33 -27.53
CA ASP A 329 -4.30 38.24 -26.74
C ASP A 329 -4.09 37.30 -25.53
N PRO A 330 -4.64 37.62 -24.34
CA PRO A 330 -4.68 36.67 -23.23
C PRO A 330 -5.69 35.55 -23.53
N PRO A 331 -5.38 34.29 -23.20
CA PRO A 331 -6.34 33.19 -23.32
C PRO A 331 -7.51 33.35 -22.33
N PRO A 332 -8.70 32.82 -22.67
CA PRO A 332 -9.93 33.02 -21.90
C PRO A 332 -9.93 32.29 -20.55
N ASP A 333 -10.64 32.90 -19.60
CA ASP A 333 -11.02 32.33 -18.32
C ASP A 333 -11.86 31.06 -18.53
N ASP A 334 -11.34 29.90 -18.12
CA ASP A 334 -12.14 28.68 -17.98
C ASP A 334 -12.82 28.69 -16.61
N ASP A 335 -14.08 29.13 -16.65
CA ASP A 335 -15.04 29.04 -15.56
C ASP A 335 -15.40 27.58 -15.23
N ALA A 336 -15.23 27.26 -13.95
CA ALA A 336 -16.15 26.53 -13.09
C ALA A 336 -16.92 25.32 -13.66
N ALA A 337 -16.42 24.13 -13.32
CA ALA A 337 -17.24 22.93 -13.22
C ALA A 337 -18.22 23.02 -12.03
N ALA A 338 -19.52 23.09 -12.31
CA ALA A 338 -20.58 22.79 -11.35
C ALA A 338 -21.19 21.42 -11.69
N ALA A 339 -20.73 20.37 -11.02
CA ALA A 339 -21.39 19.07 -11.01
C ALA A 339 -22.14 18.91 -9.68
N GLU A 340 -23.39 19.38 -9.64
CA GLU A 340 -24.36 19.01 -8.60
C GLU A 340 -24.88 17.59 -8.86
N THR A 341 -24.32 16.60 -8.17
CA THR A 341 -24.97 15.29 -8.00
C THR A 341 -25.72 15.28 -6.67
N ASN A 342 -27.00 15.65 -6.70
CA ASN A 342 -27.91 15.48 -5.56
C ASN A 342 -28.74 14.20 -5.75
N MET A 343 -28.24 13.08 -5.18
CA MET A 343 -29.00 11.84 -5.03
C MET A 343 -29.96 11.97 -3.84
N LYS A 344 -31.20 12.37 -4.10
CA LYS A 344 -32.29 12.26 -3.12
C LYS A 344 -32.98 10.90 -3.30
N GLY A 345 -32.64 9.99 -2.40
CA GLY A 345 -33.27 8.67 -2.30
C GLY A 345 -34.76 8.77 -1.99
N GLY A 346 -35.54 7.97 -2.71
CA GLY A 346 -36.95 7.71 -2.43
C GLY A 346 -37.19 6.21 -2.23
N ASN A 347 -38.09 5.94 -1.27
CA ASN A 347 -38.81 4.68 -1.01
C ASN A 347 -37.98 3.48 -0.53
N GLY A 348 -38.44 2.65 0.40
CA GLY A 348 -39.76 2.47 1.00
C GLY A 348 -39.89 0.98 1.40
N HIS A 349 -40.55 0.72 2.53
CA HIS A 349 -41.11 -0.56 2.99
C HIS A 349 -40.20 -1.82 3.10
N ALA A 350 -39.98 -2.24 4.35
CA ALA A 350 -40.57 -3.45 4.93
C ALA A 350 -40.54 -3.36 6.46
#